data_AF-A0A4R7I5S9-F1
#
_entry.id   AF-A0A4R7I5S9-F1
#
_cell.length_a   1.000
_cell.length_b   1.000
_cell.length_c   1.000
_cell.angle_alpha   90.00
_cell.angle_beta   90.00
_cell.angle_gamma   90.00
#
_symmetry.space_group_name_H-M   'P 1'
#
loop_
_entity.id
_entity.type
_entity.pdbx_description
1 polymer ?
#
loop_
_entity_poly.entity_id
_entity_poly.type
_entity_poly.pdbx_seq_one_letter_code
_entity_poly.pdbx_strand_id
1 'polypeptide(L)'
;MIAALAAELAAVFSTVVLAASSDDGGVPGWLLLAGPAGGGGVYYVSWRYYRNTHQSHAFERETRIEAQSVTGDESKIKTIKGTKKKSIDGRNQSDHRRRVMRAR
;
A
#
# COMPACT_ATOMS: atom_id res chain seq x y z
N MET A 1 -22.36 7.15 30.24
CA MET A 1 -22.67 6.94 28.81
C MET A 1 -22.03 5.70 28.23
N ILE A 2 -20.69 5.54 28.26
CA ILE A 2 -20.01 4.37 27.66
C ILE A 2 -20.47 3.02 28.26
N ALA A 3 -20.66 2.95 29.58
CA ALA A 3 -21.13 1.73 30.24
C ALA A 3 -22.57 1.30 29.86
N ALA A 4 -23.46 2.27 29.65
CA ALA A 4 -24.83 2.00 29.20
C ALA A 4 -24.84 1.51 27.74
N LEU A 5 -24.01 2.12 26.89
CA LEU A 5 -23.85 1.71 25.50
C LEU A 5 -23.25 0.30 25.36
N ALA A 6 -22.33 -0.06 26.26
CA ALA A 6 -21.77 -1.42 26.33
C ALA A 6 -22.81 -2.46 26.79
N ALA A 7 -23.66 -2.11 27.75
CA ALA A 7 -24.74 -2.99 28.22
C ALA A 7 -25.80 -3.24 27.14
N GLU A 8 -26.20 -2.20 26.40
CA GLU A 8 -27.11 -2.29 25.25
C GLU A 8 -26.53 -3.19 24.15
N LEU A 9 -25.25 -3.01 23.82
CA LEU A 9 -24.55 -3.82 22.81
C LEU A 9 -24.46 -5.30 23.23
N ALA A 10 -24.20 -5.57 24.51
CA ALA A 10 -24.16 -6.93 25.06
C ALA A 10 -25.55 -7.61 25.04
N ALA A 11 -26.62 -6.85 25.30
CA ALA A 11 -27.99 -7.36 25.24
C ALA A 11 -28.43 -7.70 23.80
N VAL A 12 -28.10 -6.83 22.83
CA VAL A 12 -28.34 -7.07 21.40
C VAL A 12 -27.53 -8.29 20.92
N PHE A 13 -26.27 -8.40 21.34
CA PHE A 13 -25.44 -9.55 20.96
C PHE A 13 -26.00 -10.86 21.53
N SER A 14 -26.43 -10.87 22.79
CA SER A 14 -27.02 -12.05 23.44
C SER A 14 -28.32 -12.50 22.76
N THR A 15 -29.19 -11.55 22.39
CA THR A 15 -30.45 -11.85 21.71
C THR A 15 -30.25 -12.39 20.29
N VAL A 16 -29.31 -11.83 19.53
CA VAL A 16 -28.95 -12.33 18.19
C VAL A 16 -28.33 -13.72 18.25
N VAL A 17 -27.44 -13.99 19.21
CA VAL A 17 -26.79 -15.30 19.39
C VAL A 17 -27.81 -16.36 19.80
N LEU A 18 -28.73 -16.04 20.72
CA LEU A 18 -29.76 -16.98 21.17
C LEU A 18 -30.77 -17.29 20.05
N ALA A 19 -31.16 -16.28 19.26
CA ALA A 19 -32.03 -16.48 18.10
C ALA A 19 -31.39 -17.36 17.02
N ALA A 20 -30.09 -17.21 16.77
CA ALA A 20 -29.34 -18.04 15.81
C ALA A 20 -29.11 -19.48 16.31
N SER A 21 -29.24 -19.74 17.61
CA SER A 21 -28.99 -21.05 18.23
C SER A 21 -30.26 -21.91 18.39
N SER A 22 -31.43 -21.35 18.08
CA SER A 22 -32.74 -21.98 18.36
C SER A 22 -33.26 -22.91 17.24
N ASP A 23 -32.53 -23.06 16.14
CA ASP A 23 -32.93 -23.90 14.99
C ASP A 23 -32.20 -25.26 15.08
N ASP A 24 -32.92 -26.37 14.88
CA ASP A 24 -32.43 -27.77 15.02
C ASP A 24 -31.23 -28.13 14.10
N GLY A 25 -30.82 -27.21 13.23
CA GLY A 25 -29.66 -27.29 12.35
C GLY A 25 -28.51 -26.31 12.69
N GLY A 26 -28.45 -25.80 13.93
CA GLY A 26 -27.36 -25.05 14.56
C GLY A 26 -26.46 -24.22 13.63
N VAL A 27 -26.66 -22.90 13.61
CA VAL A 27 -25.83 -21.98 12.81
C VAL A 27 -24.34 -22.23 13.10
N PRO A 28 -23.56 -22.71 12.11
CA PRO A 28 -22.18 -23.10 12.36
C PRO A 28 -21.36 -21.87 12.76
N GLY A 29 -20.59 -21.98 13.84
CA GLY A 29 -19.94 -20.85 14.52
C GLY A 29 -19.06 -19.95 13.64
N TRP A 30 -18.65 -20.41 12.45
CA TRP A 30 -17.95 -19.59 11.46
C TRP A 30 -18.82 -18.43 10.93
N LEU A 31 -20.15 -18.59 10.87
CA LEU A 31 -21.07 -17.52 10.47
C LEU A 31 -21.11 -16.37 11.48
N LEU A 32 -20.99 -16.67 12.78
CA LEU A 32 -20.88 -15.64 13.81
C LEU A 32 -19.58 -14.84 13.69
N LEU A 33 -18.50 -15.50 13.27
CA LEU A 33 -17.22 -14.84 13.02
C LEU A 33 -17.22 -14.04 11.71
N ALA A 34 -18.08 -14.35 10.74
CA ALA A 34 -18.10 -13.70 9.43
C ALA A 34 -18.35 -12.19 9.52
N GLY A 35 -19.19 -11.73 10.45
CA GLY A 35 -19.46 -10.31 10.66
C GLY A 35 -18.22 -9.54 11.16
N PRO A 36 -17.69 -9.87 12.36
CA PRO A 36 -16.47 -9.24 12.87
C PRO A 36 -15.27 -9.40 11.95
N ALA A 37 -15.10 -10.57 11.31
CA ALA A 37 -14.03 -10.80 10.36
C ALA A 37 -14.18 -9.93 9.10
N GLY A 38 -15.40 -9.78 8.57
CA GLY A 38 -15.68 -8.91 7.43
C GLY A 38 -15.40 -7.45 7.75
N GLY A 39 -15.93 -6.95 8.87
CA GLY A 39 -15.69 -5.56 9.32
C GLY A 39 -14.21 -5.27 9.58
N GLY A 40 -13.54 -6.15 10.32
CA GLY A 40 -12.10 -6.04 10.58
C GLY A 40 -11.26 -6.13 9.32
N GLY A 41 -11.63 -7.01 8.38
CA GLY A 41 -10.97 -7.18 7.09
C GLY A 41 -11.03 -5.93 6.21
N VAL A 42 -12.22 -5.33 6.05
CA VAL A 42 -12.39 -4.09 5.27
C VAL A 42 -11.58 -2.94 5.88
N TYR A 43 -11.64 -2.79 7.21
CA TYR A 43 -10.83 -1.79 7.90
C TYR A 43 -9.34 -2.02 7.68
N TYR A 44 -8.85 -3.25 7.86
CA TYR A 44 -7.44 -3.59 7.73
C TYR A 44 -6.91 -3.34 6.30
N VAL A 45 -7.66 -3.76 5.28
CA VAL A 45 -7.28 -3.52 3.87
C VAL A 45 -7.22 -2.02 3.59
N SER A 46 -8.25 -1.27 4.00
CA SER A 46 -8.29 0.18 3.81
C SER A 46 -7.15 0.88 4.53
N TRP A 47 -6.89 0.50 5.78
CA TRP A 47 -5.79 1.01 6.59
C TRP A 47 -4.44 0.72 5.91
N ARG A 48 -4.21 -0.52 5.48
CA ARG A 48 -2.94 -0.92 4.86
C ARG A 48 -2.70 -0.28 3.49
N TYR A 49 -3.78 -0.05 2.73
CA TYR A 49 -3.74 0.65 1.45
C TYR A 49 -3.38 2.12 1.61
N TYR A 50 -4.05 2.84 2.52
CA TYR A 50 -3.80 4.28 2.71
C TYR A 50 -2.58 4.60 3.54
N ARG A 51 -2.26 3.78 4.56
CA ARG A 51 -1.11 4.04 5.43
C ARG A 51 0.22 3.61 4.83
N ASN A 52 0.21 3.04 3.63
CA ASN A 52 1.42 2.59 2.96
C ASN A 52 2.33 1.76 3.89
N THR A 53 1.78 1.05 4.87
CA THR A 53 2.53 0.31 5.92
C THR A 53 3.42 -0.78 5.30
N HIS A 54 3.15 -1.14 4.04
CA HIS A 54 3.89 -2.12 3.25
C HIS A 54 4.83 -1.49 2.22
N GLN A 55 4.81 -0.16 2.10
CA GLN A 55 5.65 0.58 1.20
C GLN A 55 6.81 1.14 2.00
N SER A 56 8.01 0.65 1.73
CA SER A 56 9.22 1.27 2.25
C SER A 56 9.36 2.65 1.60
N HIS A 57 9.35 3.72 2.39
CA HIS A 57 9.86 5.04 2.01
C HIS A 57 11.37 4.96 1.75
N ALA A 58 11.80 4.19 0.76
CA ALA A 58 13.22 3.99 0.45
C ALA A 58 13.86 5.22 -0.21
N PHE A 59 13.07 6.27 -0.47
CA PHE A 59 13.49 7.52 -1.10
C PHE A 59 13.36 8.74 -0.19
N GLU A 60 13.26 8.56 1.13
CA GLU A 60 13.65 9.62 2.07
C GLU A 60 15.17 9.56 2.27
N ARG A 61 15.91 10.00 1.25
CA ARG A 61 17.27 10.50 1.48
C ARG A 61 17.24 11.99 1.21
N GLU A 62 17.57 12.77 2.24
CA GLU A 62 18.08 14.13 2.06
C GLU A 62 19.22 14.04 1.05
N THR A 63 18.92 14.44 -0.18
CA THR A 63 19.95 14.57 -1.20
C THR A 63 20.69 15.84 -0.81
N ARG A 64 21.80 15.70 -0.07
CA ARG A 64 22.74 16.81 0.12
C ARG A 64 23.29 17.14 -1.26
N ILE A 65 22.68 18.12 -1.92
CA ILE A 65 23.14 18.63 -3.21
C ILE A 65 24.38 19.45 -2.91
N GLU A 66 25.53 18.79 -2.86
CA GLU A 66 26.81 19.49 -2.90
C GLU A 66 27.05 19.89 -4.35
N ALA A 67 27.00 21.20 -4.61
CA ALA A 67 27.34 21.76 -5.90
C ALA A 67 28.84 21.52 -6.15
N GLN A 68 29.17 20.46 -6.86
CA GLN A 68 30.51 20.29 -7.40
C GLN A 68 30.67 21.25 -8.59
N SER A 69 31.82 21.90 -8.68
CA SER A 69 32.17 22.69 -9.86
C SER A 69 32.14 21.77 -11.08
N VAL A 70 31.28 22.10 -12.05
CA VAL A 70 31.27 21.41 -13.34
C VAL A 70 32.49 21.88 -14.12
N THR A 71 33.65 21.31 -13.82
CA THR A 71 34.89 21.55 -14.55
C THR A 71 35.01 20.42 -15.57
N GLY A 72 34.79 20.75 -16.84
CA GLY A 72 34.92 19.80 -17.94
C GLY A 72 34.52 20.43 -19.25
N ASP A 73 35.30 20.17 -20.30
CA ASP A 73 34.96 20.60 -21.65
C ASP A 73 33.72 19.85 -22.13
N GLU A 74 32.68 20.58 -22.52
CA GLU A 74 31.46 19.98 -23.05
C GLU A 74 31.71 19.47 -24.48
N SER A 75 32.05 18.19 -24.62
CA SER A 75 32.13 17.54 -25.93
C SER A 75 30.76 16.97 -26.32
N LYS A 76 30.18 17.49 -27.40
CA LYS A 76 28.94 16.95 -27.96
C LYS A 76 29.19 15.60 -28.63
N ILE A 77 28.75 14.50 -28.01
CA ILE A 77 29.01 13.14 -28.51
C ILE A 77 28.12 12.77 -29.72
N LYS A 78 26.82 13.11 -29.69
CA LYS A 78 25.90 12.82 -30.80
C LYS A 78 24.64 13.68 -30.77
N THR A 79 24.02 13.87 -31.94
CA THR A 79 22.67 14.43 -32.08
C THR A 79 21.78 13.41 -32.76
N ILE A 80 20.64 13.09 -32.17
CA ILE A 80 19.65 12.19 -32.78
C ILE A 80 18.45 13.05 -33.22
N LYS A 81 18.17 13.10 -34.53
CA LYS A 81 16.99 13.80 -35.10
C LYS A 81 16.10 12.77 -35.80
N GLY A 82 14.77 12.95 -35.71
CA GLY A 82 13.80 12.10 -36.42
C GLY A 82 13.70 10.65 -35.93
N THR A 83 13.90 10.40 -34.63
CA THR A 83 13.77 9.03 -34.08
C THR A 83 12.32 8.53 -34.17
N LYS A 84 12.14 7.33 -34.74
CA LYS A 84 10.88 6.56 -34.67
C LYS A 84 10.89 5.51 -33.56
N LYS A 85 11.99 5.42 -32.78
CA LYS A 85 12.12 4.44 -31.70
C LYS A 85 11.08 4.72 -30.62
N LYS A 86 10.37 3.68 -30.18
CA LYS A 86 9.40 3.76 -29.08
C LYS A 86 10.06 3.85 -27.70
N SER A 87 11.36 3.58 -27.59
CA SER A 87 12.10 3.60 -26.33
C SER A 87 13.55 4.01 -26.51
N ILE A 88 14.14 4.54 -25.44
CA ILE A 88 15.57 4.90 -25.34
C ILE A 88 16.37 3.65 -24.93
N ASP A 89 17.50 3.44 -25.59
CA ASP A 89 18.44 2.37 -25.25
C ASP A 89 19.03 2.66 -23.86
N GLY A 90 18.93 1.71 -22.93
CA GLY A 90 19.35 1.90 -21.53
C GLY A 90 18.29 2.53 -20.62
N ARG A 91 17.01 2.58 -21.03
CA ARG A 91 15.91 3.04 -20.16
C ARG A 91 15.83 2.20 -18.87
N ASN A 92 15.67 2.88 -17.73
CA ASN A 92 15.63 2.23 -16.43
C ASN A 92 14.21 2.06 -15.84
N GLN A 93 13.19 2.05 -16.71
CA GLN A 93 11.78 2.04 -16.32
C GLN A 93 11.32 0.72 -15.68
N SER A 94 12.06 -0.39 -15.83
CA SER A 94 11.73 -1.66 -15.18
C SER A 94 12.55 -1.91 -13.93
N ASP A 95 13.65 -1.19 -13.74
CA ASP A 95 14.58 -1.37 -12.62
C ASP A 95 14.97 -0.02 -12.00
N HIS A 96 13.93 0.73 -11.59
CA HIS A 96 14.03 2.08 -11.03
C HIS A 96 15.06 2.26 -9.89
N ARG A 97 15.53 1.15 -9.29
CA ARG A 97 16.52 1.14 -8.21
C ARG A 97 17.96 1.12 -8.70
N ARG A 98 18.24 0.69 -9.93
CA ARG A 98 19.58 0.80 -10.53
C ARG A 98 19.88 2.26 -10.88
N ARG A 99 21.00 2.79 -10.42
CA ARG A 99 21.42 4.14 -10.85
C ARG A 99 21.86 4.09 -12.31
N VAL A 100 21.37 5.03 -13.11
CA VAL A 100 21.88 5.22 -14.46
C VAL A 100 23.31 5.73 -14.32
N MET A 101 24.26 4.86 -14.66
CA MET A 101 25.68 5.23 -14.71
C MET A 101 25.93 5.95 -16.03
N ARG A 102 26.69 7.05 -15.98
CA ARG A 102 27.13 7.73 -17.20
C ARG A 102 28.01 6.75 -17.99
N ALA A 103 27.76 6.59 -19.28
CA ALA A 103 28.72 5.93 -20.15
C ALA A 103 30.02 6.75 -20.14
N ARG A 104 31.15 6.08 -19.90
CA ARG A 104 32.49 6.68 -20.05
C ARG A 104 32.80 6.87 -21.53
#